data_AF-A0A928BTX7-F1
#
_entry.id   AF-A0A928BTX7-F1
#
_cell.length_a   1.000
_cell.length_b   1.000
_cell.length_c   1.000
_cell.angle_alpha   90.00
_cell.angle_beta   90.00
_cell.angle_gamma   90.00
#
_symmetry.space_group_name_H-M   'P 1'
#
loop_
_entity.id
_entity.type
_entity.pdbx_description
1 polymer ?
#
loop_
_entity_poly.entity_id
_entity_poly.type
_entity_poly.pdbx_seq_one_letter_code
_entity_poly.pdbx_strand_id
1 'polypeptide(L)'
;MEKTVRKEGYVRRGDIHKNAQDIDTFKVFIPKAYGASESFPHQILGYPEYGGSVSVCSQTYLYSKFSSENEAINFISYLKTRFFRFLVSVMKITQDAMSGVYHYVPLQDFTKPWTDEELYKKYNLDENEIAFIESMIKPME
;
A
#
# COMPACT_ATOMS: atom_id res chain seq x y z
N MET A 1 -27.81 5.27 9.21
CA MET A 1 -26.59 5.15 8.40
C MET A 1 -25.54 4.49 9.27
N GLU A 2 -25.56 3.16 9.34
CA GLU A 2 -24.56 2.37 10.05
C GLU A 2 -23.89 1.43 9.06
N LYS A 3 -22.56 1.26 9.22
CA LYS A 3 -21.63 0.34 8.55
C LYS A 3 -20.75 0.95 7.45
N THR A 4 -19.82 1.82 7.85
CA THR A 4 -18.53 2.04 7.18
C THR A 4 -17.55 0.92 7.57
N VAL A 5 -17.98 -0.35 7.49
CA VAL A 5 -17.14 -1.50 7.85
C VAL A 5 -16.93 -2.34 6.60
N ARG A 6 -15.67 -2.60 6.27
CA ARG A 6 -15.29 -3.50 5.18
C ARG A 6 -15.90 -4.88 5.44
N LYS A 7 -16.40 -5.51 4.37
CA LYS A 7 -17.05 -6.82 4.46
C LYS A 7 -16.38 -7.78 3.50
N GLU A 8 -16.19 -8.99 3.97
CA GLU A 8 -15.80 -10.13 3.16
C GLU A 8 -17.05 -10.84 2.64
N GLY A 9 -16.93 -11.44 1.46
CA GLY A 9 -17.98 -12.18 0.81
C GLY A 9 -17.40 -13.23 -0.12
N TYR A 10 -18.24 -14.14 -0.59
CA TYR A 10 -17.84 -15.28 -1.40
C TYR A 10 -18.49 -15.20 -2.78
N VAL A 11 -17.73 -15.61 -3.80
CA VAL A 11 -18.15 -15.62 -5.20
C VAL A 11 -17.64 -16.90 -5.85
N ARG A 12 -18.37 -17.42 -6.85
CA ARG A 12 -17.92 -18.61 -7.57
C ARG A 12 -16.72 -18.25 -8.43
N ARG A 13 -15.70 -19.10 -8.40
CA ARG A 13 -14.47 -18.92 -9.18
C ARG A 13 -14.74 -18.71 -10.68
N GLY A 14 -15.72 -19.41 -11.24
CA GLY A 14 -16.10 -19.31 -12.66
C GLY A 14 -16.68 -17.94 -13.06
N ASP A 15 -17.15 -17.14 -12.11
CA ASP A 15 -17.69 -15.81 -12.36
C ASP A 15 -16.58 -14.74 -12.41
N ILE A 16 -15.34 -15.11 -12.07
CA ILE A 16 -14.17 -14.22 -12.11
C ILE A 16 -13.50 -14.34 -13.47
N HIS A 17 -13.76 -13.36 -14.34
CA HIS A 17 -13.18 -13.32 -15.68
C HIS A 17 -11.90 -12.48 -15.77
N LYS A 18 -11.74 -11.48 -14.91
CA LYS A 18 -10.57 -10.59 -14.91
C LYS A 18 -9.52 -11.11 -13.94
N ASN A 19 -8.28 -11.22 -14.44
CA ASN A 19 -7.11 -11.66 -13.67
C ASN A 19 -7.31 -13.00 -12.93
N ALA A 20 -8.09 -13.92 -13.52
CA ALA A 20 -8.42 -15.20 -12.91
C ALA A 20 -7.18 -16.05 -12.60
N GLN A 21 -6.08 -15.87 -13.35
CA GLN A 21 -4.81 -16.54 -13.11
C GLN A 21 -4.14 -16.14 -11.78
N ASP A 22 -4.49 -14.98 -11.22
CA ASP A 22 -3.89 -14.50 -9.97
C ASP A 22 -4.69 -15.00 -8.74
N ILE A 23 -5.85 -15.64 -8.91
CA ILE A 23 -6.73 -16.03 -7.77
C ILE A 23 -5.95 -16.81 -6.70
N ASP A 24 -5.10 -17.76 -7.11
CA ASP A 24 -4.36 -18.63 -6.20
C ASP A 24 -3.03 -18.05 -5.70
N THR A 25 -2.66 -16.83 -6.09
CA THR A 25 -1.43 -16.17 -5.60
C THR A 25 -1.67 -15.45 -4.28
N PHE A 26 -0.60 -15.25 -3.51
CA PHE A 26 -0.61 -14.34 -2.37
C PHE A 26 -0.81 -12.91 -2.85
N LYS A 27 -1.64 -12.13 -2.15
CA LYS A 27 -1.97 -10.76 -2.54
C LYS A 27 -1.91 -9.80 -1.37
N VAL A 28 -1.57 -8.57 -1.68
CA VAL A 28 -1.76 -7.41 -0.82
C VAL A 28 -2.78 -6.50 -1.48
N PHE A 29 -3.85 -6.18 -0.77
CA PHE A 29 -4.89 -5.26 -1.19
C PHE A 29 -4.60 -3.86 -0.67
N ILE A 30 -4.64 -2.87 -1.56
CA ILE A 30 -4.36 -1.47 -1.24
C ILE A 30 -5.64 -0.68 -1.52
N PRO A 31 -6.20 0.04 -0.54
CA PRO A 31 -7.39 0.85 -0.77
C PRO A 31 -7.14 1.88 -1.86
N LYS A 32 -7.98 1.86 -2.90
CA LYS A 32 -7.78 2.68 -4.09
C LYS A 32 -7.97 4.17 -3.79
N ALA A 33 -8.84 4.52 -2.84
CA ALA A 33 -9.12 5.90 -2.49
C ALA A 33 -8.94 6.14 -0.99
N TYR A 34 -8.27 7.24 -0.65
CA TYR A 34 -8.20 7.76 0.71
C TYR A 34 -8.04 9.29 0.65
N GLY A 35 -8.85 10.00 1.43
CA GLY A 35 -8.75 11.44 1.59
C GLY A 35 -7.69 11.77 2.62
N ALA A 36 -6.62 12.43 2.22
CA ALA A 36 -5.71 13.04 3.18
C ALA A 36 -6.43 14.20 3.87
N SER A 37 -6.32 14.31 5.20
CA SER A 37 -6.79 15.48 5.94
C SER A 37 -6.03 16.72 5.49
N GLU A 38 -6.61 17.92 5.64
CA GLU A 38 -5.89 19.17 5.37
C GLU A 38 -4.82 19.49 6.43
N SER A 39 -4.84 18.77 7.57
CA SER A 39 -3.86 18.91 8.65
C SER A 39 -2.69 17.95 8.51
N PHE A 40 -1.49 18.47 8.74
CA PHE A 40 -0.26 17.70 8.90
C PHE A 40 -0.14 17.11 10.31
N PRO A 41 0.51 15.94 10.46
CA PRO A 41 1.00 15.06 9.40
C PRO A 41 -0.15 14.29 8.71
N HIS A 42 -0.06 14.11 7.39
CA HIS A 42 -1.12 13.54 6.56
C HIS A 42 -1.11 12.00 6.53
N GLN A 43 -2.30 11.41 6.44
CA GLN A 43 -2.48 10.03 6.03
C GLN A 43 -2.75 9.95 4.51
N ILE A 44 -1.74 9.52 3.75
CA ILE A 44 -1.77 9.55 2.27
C ILE A 44 -2.59 8.40 1.67
N LEU A 45 -2.50 7.22 2.27
CA LEU A 45 -3.13 5.99 1.83
C LEU A 45 -3.94 5.35 2.96
N GLY A 46 -4.94 4.56 2.56
CA GLY A 46 -5.61 3.66 3.49
C GLY A 46 -4.70 2.51 3.91
N TYR A 47 -5.10 1.79 4.96
CA TYR A 47 -4.35 0.64 5.44
C TYR A 47 -4.38 -0.50 4.41
N PRO A 48 -3.20 -1.00 3.98
CA PRO A 48 -3.13 -2.18 3.14
C PRO A 48 -3.50 -3.43 3.94
N GLU A 49 -4.07 -4.41 3.26
CA GLU A 49 -4.57 -5.66 3.84
C GLU A 49 -3.92 -6.84 3.15
N TYR A 50 -3.50 -7.84 3.92
CA TYR A 50 -3.09 -9.11 3.35
C TYR A 50 -4.33 -9.89 2.92
N GLY A 51 -4.41 -10.21 1.63
CA GLY A 51 -5.55 -10.92 1.04
C GLY A 51 -5.42 -12.44 1.04
N GLY A 52 -4.27 -13.00 1.43
CA GLY A 52 -4.01 -14.44 1.33
C GLY A 52 -4.04 -14.99 -0.10
N SER A 53 -3.92 -16.32 -0.23
CA SER A 53 -4.20 -17.06 -1.46
C SER A 53 -5.69 -17.36 -1.60
N VAL A 54 -6.17 -17.60 -2.82
CA VAL A 54 -7.58 -17.91 -3.14
C VAL A 54 -8.51 -16.74 -2.78
N SER A 55 -8.11 -15.54 -3.24
CA SER A 55 -8.77 -14.29 -2.89
C SER A 55 -8.87 -13.34 -4.08
N VAL A 56 -9.91 -12.49 -4.05
CA VAL A 56 -10.14 -11.39 -4.99
C VAL A 56 -10.62 -10.17 -4.23
N CYS A 57 -10.44 -8.98 -4.82
CA CYS A 57 -10.94 -7.73 -4.25
C CYS A 57 -11.92 -7.04 -5.21
N SER A 58 -12.79 -6.19 -4.65
CA SER A 58 -13.65 -5.32 -5.45
C SER A 58 -12.86 -4.17 -6.09
N GLN A 59 -13.52 -3.39 -6.94
CA GLN A 59 -12.92 -2.22 -7.61
C GLN A 59 -12.44 -1.11 -6.66
N THR A 60 -12.83 -1.14 -5.38
CA THR A 60 -12.37 -0.16 -4.38
C THR A 60 -10.96 -0.43 -3.87
N TYR A 61 -10.32 -1.50 -4.36
CA TYR A 61 -8.94 -1.87 -4.05
C TYR A 61 -8.10 -2.00 -5.33
N LEU A 62 -6.81 -1.74 -5.18
CA LEU A 62 -5.77 -2.29 -6.03
C LEU A 62 -5.20 -3.54 -5.37
N TYR A 63 -4.49 -4.37 -6.13
CA TYR A 63 -3.75 -5.48 -5.56
C TYR A 63 -2.37 -5.63 -6.20
N SER A 64 -1.43 -6.15 -5.42
CA SER A 64 -0.14 -6.68 -5.90
C SER A 64 -0.05 -8.16 -5.54
N LYS A 65 0.62 -8.95 -6.38
CA LYS A 65 0.78 -10.40 -6.21
C LYS A 65 2.20 -10.78 -5.83
N PHE A 66 2.32 -11.85 -5.04
CA PHE A 66 3.58 -12.33 -4.49
C PHE A 66 3.70 -13.85 -4.59
N SER A 67 4.94 -14.33 -4.57
CA SER A 67 5.25 -15.77 -4.65
C SER A 67 5.16 -16.45 -3.30
N SER A 68 5.28 -15.68 -2.21
CA SER A 68 5.14 -16.17 -0.84
C SER A 68 4.36 -15.21 0.06
N GLU A 69 3.79 -15.75 1.13
CA GLU A 69 3.19 -14.98 2.21
C GLU A 69 4.19 -14.00 2.85
N ASN A 70 5.44 -14.43 3.06
CA ASN A 70 6.48 -13.58 3.64
C ASN A 70 6.77 -12.36 2.78
N GLU A 71 6.88 -12.51 1.46
CA GLU A 71 7.06 -11.38 0.55
C GLU A 71 5.88 -10.40 0.61
N ALA A 72 4.64 -10.91 0.70
CA ALA A 72 3.45 -10.08 0.83
C ALA A 72 3.46 -9.28 2.14
N ILE A 73 3.82 -9.92 3.26
CA ILE A 73 3.92 -9.26 4.57
C ILE A 73 5.05 -8.22 4.58
N ASN A 74 6.20 -8.55 4.01
CA ASN A 74 7.33 -7.62 3.89
C ASN A 74 6.96 -6.43 2.99
N PHE A 75 6.21 -6.65 1.91
CA PHE A 75 5.68 -5.55 1.10
C PHE A 75 4.72 -4.65 1.89
N ILE A 76 3.86 -5.22 2.75
CA ILE A 76 3.01 -4.42 3.65
C ILE A 76 3.87 -3.55 4.56
N SER A 77 4.97 -4.06 5.12
CA SER A 77 5.89 -3.25 5.93
C SER A 77 6.43 -2.05 5.13
N TYR A 78 6.78 -2.26 3.86
CA TYR A 78 7.24 -1.20 2.97
C TYR A 78 6.15 -0.15 2.70
N LEU A 79 4.91 -0.57 2.39
CA LEU A 79 3.76 0.34 2.23
C LEU A 79 3.49 1.18 3.49
N LYS A 80 3.82 0.62 4.66
CA LYS A 80 3.68 1.25 5.97
C LYS A 80 4.82 2.22 6.34
N THR A 81 5.87 2.34 5.54
CA THR A 81 6.91 3.36 5.74
C THR A 81 6.43 4.76 5.37
N ARG A 82 6.90 5.77 6.10
CA ARG A 82 6.72 7.18 5.72
C ARG A 82 7.43 7.49 4.42
N PHE A 83 8.62 6.92 4.18
CA PHE A 83 9.35 7.03 2.92
C PHE A 83 8.47 6.70 1.71
N PHE A 84 7.86 5.51 1.71
CA PHE A 84 6.97 5.09 0.61
C PHE A 84 5.82 6.06 0.41
N ARG A 85 5.11 6.40 1.51
CA ARG A 85 3.93 7.27 1.45
C ARG A 85 4.28 8.70 1.07
N PHE A 86 5.46 9.18 1.41
CA PHE A 86 5.95 10.48 0.99
C PHE A 86 6.12 10.52 -0.53
N LEU A 87 6.80 9.54 -1.13
CA LEU A 87 6.94 9.47 -2.59
C LEU A 87 5.58 9.38 -3.30
N VAL A 88 4.65 8.60 -2.75
CA VAL A 88 3.28 8.55 -3.27
C VAL A 88 2.58 9.91 -3.14
N SER A 89 2.79 10.64 -2.05
CA SER A 89 2.16 11.95 -1.83
C SER A 89 2.56 12.99 -2.88
N VAL A 90 3.79 12.92 -3.39
CA VAL A 90 4.29 13.82 -4.44
C VAL A 90 3.48 13.65 -5.73
N MET A 91 3.04 12.42 -6.04
CA MET A 91 2.28 12.09 -7.25
C MET A 91 0.77 12.10 -7.05
N LYS A 92 0.30 11.89 -5.83
CA LYS A 92 -1.12 11.72 -5.49
C LYS A 92 -1.80 13.08 -5.31
N ILE A 93 -2.14 13.70 -6.44
CA ILE A 93 -2.85 15.00 -6.49
C ILE A 93 -4.30 14.87 -6.01
N THR A 94 -4.96 13.72 -6.25
CA THR A 94 -6.37 13.50 -5.89
C THR A 94 -6.53 12.41 -4.82
N GLN A 95 -7.76 12.17 -4.36
CA GLN A 95 -8.03 11.07 -3.43
C GLN A 95 -7.76 9.69 -4.04
N ASP A 96 -7.78 9.57 -5.38
CA ASP A 96 -7.60 8.32 -6.12
C ASP A 96 -6.10 7.97 -6.25
N ALA A 97 -5.72 6.80 -5.73
CA ALA A 97 -4.37 6.26 -5.72
C ALA A 97 -4.25 5.09 -6.72
N MET A 98 -4.54 5.36 -8.00
CA MET A 98 -4.38 4.40 -9.09
C MET A 98 -2.90 4.06 -9.36
N SER A 99 -2.62 3.02 -10.16
CA SER A 99 -1.25 2.54 -10.44
C SER A 99 -0.25 3.65 -10.83
N GLY A 100 -0.69 4.70 -11.53
CA GLY A 100 0.14 5.83 -11.91
C GLY A 100 0.76 6.61 -10.75
N VAL A 101 0.13 6.65 -9.57
CA VAL A 101 0.68 7.38 -8.41
C VAL A 101 1.92 6.72 -7.81
N TYR A 102 2.17 5.45 -8.15
CA TYR A 102 3.30 4.67 -7.66
C TYR A 102 4.48 4.65 -8.63
N HIS A 103 4.39 5.36 -9.77
CA HIS A 103 5.35 5.22 -10.88
C HIS A 103 6.80 5.50 -10.47
N TYR A 104 7.04 6.48 -9.59
CA TYR A 104 8.37 6.85 -9.12
C TYR A 104 8.78 6.17 -7.81
N VAL A 105 7.96 5.24 -7.30
CA VAL A 105 8.25 4.55 -6.06
C VAL A 105 9.17 3.35 -6.34
N PRO A 106 10.37 3.29 -5.76
CA PRO A 106 11.33 2.24 -6.09
C PRO A 106 10.91 0.88 -5.54
N LEU A 107 10.99 -0.16 -6.37
CA LEU A 107 10.81 -1.54 -5.91
C LEU A 107 11.97 -1.96 -5.01
N GLN A 108 11.62 -2.63 -3.91
CA GLN A 108 12.58 -3.18 -2.96
C GLN A 108 12.66 -4.70 -3.09
N ASP A 109 13.69 -5.26 -2.47
CA ASP A 109 13.75 -6.70 -2.23
C ASP A 109 12.85 -7.06 -1.04
N PHE A 110 11.80 -7.85 -1.29
CA PHE A 110 10.82 -8.26 -0.28
C PHE A 110 11.13 -9.62 0.35
N THR A 111 12.34 -10.17 0.15
CA THR A 111 12.83 -11.31 0.95
C THR A 111 13.04 -10.92 2.43
N LYS A 112 13.11 -9.62 2.74
CA LYS A 112 13.17 -9.04 4.08
C LYS A 112 12.18 -7.86 4.25
N PRO A 113 11.79 -7.49 5.47
CA PRO A 113 11.02 -6.28 5.72
C PRO A 113 11.86 -5.01 5.52
N TRP A 114 11.18 -3.86 5.46
CA TRP A 114 11.79 -2.54 5.36
C TRP A 114 11.25 -1.61 6.44
N THR A 115 12.16 -0.86 7.07
CA THR A 115 11.80 0.24 7.98
C THR A 115 12.14 1.59 7.36
N ASP A 116 11.60 2.67 7.94
CA ASP A 116 11.94 4.04 7.53
C ASP A 116 13.44 4.28 7.68
N GLU A 117 14.06 3.86 8.79
CA GLU A 117 15.50 4.05 9.05
C GLU A 117 16.38 3.34 8.02
N GLU A 118 16.04 2.11 7.64
CA GLU A 118 16.77 1.38 6.61
C GLU A 118 16.68 2.07 5.24
N LEU A 119 15.50 2.60 4.91
CA LEU A 119 15.26 3.28 3.63
C LEU A 119 15.96 4.64 3.59
N TYR A 120 15.89 5.43 4.66
CA TYR A 120 16.58 6.71 4.76
C TYR A 120 18.08 6.53 4.58
N LYS A 121 18.66 5.52 5.25
CA LYS A 121 20.08 5.16 5.07
C LYS A 121 20.39 4.68 3.66
N LYS A 122 19.54 3.81 3.08
CA LYS A 122 19.74 3.25 1.73
C LYS A 122 19.74 4.33 0.64
N TYR A 123 18.87 5.33 0.77
CA TYR A 123 18.74 6.43 -0.18
C TYR A 123 19.54 7.67 0.22
N ASN A 124 20.31 7.57 1.30
CA ASN A 124 21.27 8.58 1.75
C ASN A 124 20.62 9.95 2.05
N LEU A 125 19.44 9.92 2.68
CA LEU A 125 18.71 11.11 3.11
C LEU A 125 19.42 11.77 4.29
N ASP A 126 19.41 13.10 4.30
CA ASP A 126 19.93 13.89 5.41
C ASP A 126 18.89 14.14 6.52
N GLU A 127 19.34 14.68 7.65
CA GLU A 127 18.49 14.93 8.82
C GLU A 127 17.33 15.91 8.54
N ASN A 128 17.53 16.88 7.65
CA ASN A 128 16.49 17.85 7.29
C ASN A 128 15.44 17.19 6.40
N GLU A 129 15.86 16.37 5.44
CA GLU A 129 14.96 15.60 4.58
C GLU A 129 14.13 14.60 5.39
N ILE A 130 14.76 13.90 6.34
CA ILE A 130 14.07 12.97 7.24
C ILE A 130 13.05 13.73 8.09
N ALA A 131 13.46 14.81 8.75
CA ALA A 131 12.56 15.63 9.56
C ALA A 131 11.38 16.19 8.73
N PHE A 132 11.64 16.59 7.49
CA PHE A 132 10.59 17.03 6.58
C PHE A 132 9.59 15.90 6.30
N ILE A 133 10.05 14.71 5.90
CA ILE A 133 9.18 13.54 5.64
C ILE A 133 8.34 13.21 6.88
N GLU A 134 8.95 13.20 8.06
CA GLU A 134 8.27 12.87 9.32
C GLU A 134 7.25 13.93 9.75
N SER A 135 7.51 15.21 9.46
CA SER A 135 6.54 16.29 9.68
C SER A 135 5.34 16.22 8.72
N MET A 136 5.56 15.67 7.52
CA MET A 136 4.56 15.61 6.45
C MET A 136 3.67 14.36 6.56
N ILE A 137 4.23 13.22 6.99
CA ILE A 137 3.58 11.91 6.87
C ILE A 137 3.30 11.29 8.23
N LYS A 138 2.03 10.93 8.46
CA LYS A 138 1.60 10.32 9.71
C LYS A 138 2.25 8.92 9.86
N PRO A 139 2.72 8.56 11.06
CA PRO A 139 3.12 7.18 11.34
C PRO A 139 1.97 6.21 11.06
N MET A 140 2.32 5.01 10.62
CA MET A 140 1.37 3.92 10.38
C MET A 140 1.95 2.66 11.01
N GLU A 141 1.23 2.11 11.98
CA GLU A 141 1.55 0.83 12.63
C GLU A 141 1.08 -0.35 11.79
#